data_AF-A0A2M8NKB4-F1
#
_entry.id   AF-A0A2M8NKB4-F1
#
_cell.length_a   1.000
_cell.length_b   1.000
_cell.length_c   1.000
_cell.angle_alpha   90.00
_cell.angle_beta   90.00
_cell.angle_gamma   90.00
#
_symmetry.space_group_name_H-M   'P 1'
#
loop_
_entity.id
_entity.type
_entity.pdbx_description
1 polymer ?
#
loop_
_entity_poly.entity_id
_entity_poly.type
_entity_poly.pdbx_seq_one_letter_code
_entity_poly.pdbx_strand_id
1 'polypeptide(L)'
;GYSITDLPFAGSWDNALGQSDSAAGVTFFAGGMEALAFGDGTPQEAAERLLPHLERLYPGALAAYNGRSARMHWATHPYTLAGYSSPQPGQADYTDLLSEAYDGLLFAGEHTSPDHWGYMNGAAESGRRSAESILELIGAMG
;
A
#
# COMPACT_ATOMS: atom_id res chain seq x y z
N GLY A 1 17.56 -6.10 6.60
CA GLY A 1 18.05 -6.06 5.20
C GLY A 1 16.94 -5.63 4.25
N TYR A 2 17.27 -5.28 3.00
CA TYR A 2 16.31 -4.95 1.93
C TYR A 2 16.74 -5.64 0.63
N SER A 3 15.78 -6.08 -0.18
CA SER A 3 16.03 -6.68 -1.50
C SER A 3 15.03 -6.21 -2.55
N ILE A 4 15.48 -6.12 -3.80
CA ILE A 4 14.66 -6.03 -5.01
C ILE A 4 15.00 -7.26 -5.86
N THR A 5 14.00 -7.92 -6.43
CA THR A 5 14.19 -9.18 -7.16
C THR A 5 13.09 -9.41 -8.19
N ASP A 6 13.36 -10.29 -9.14
CA ASP A 6 12.43 -10.85 -10.13
C ASP A 6 11.72 -12.12 -9.62
N LEU A 7 11.95 -12.52 -8.37
CA LEU A 7 11.21 -13.60 -7.71
C LEU A 7 9.73 -13.19 -7.50
N PRO A 8 8.84 -14.14 -7.12
CA PRO A 8 7.40 -13.86 -7.02
C PRO A 8 7.00 -12.73 -6.04
N PHE A 9 7.93 -12.28 -5.19
CA PHE A 9 7.83 -11.01 -4.48
C PHE A 9 8.79 -10.01 -5.13
N ALA A 10 8.29 -8.83 -5.51
CA ALA A 10 9.13 -7.80 -6.13
C ALA A 10 10.21 -7.26 -5.18
N GLY A 11 9.90 -7.22 -3.88
CA GLY A 11 10.85 -6.79 -2.87
C GLY A 11 10.59 -7.40 -1.50
N SER A 12 11.62 -7.32 -0.66
CA SER A 12 11.51 -7.68 0.76
C SER A 12 12.27 -6.70 1.64
N TRP A 13 11.81 -6.55 2.88
CA TRP A 13 12.55 -5.78 3.89
C TRP A 13 12.37 -6.37 5.28
N ASP A 14 13.38 -6.15 6.10
CA ASP A 14 13.35 -6.35 7.53
C ASP A 14 12.40 -5.35 8.18
N ASN A 15 11.31 -5.85 8.74
CA ASN A 15 10.29 -5.04 9.40
C ASN A 15 10.47 -4.99 10.94
N ALA A 16 11.56 -5.56 11.45
CA ALA A 16 11.97 -5.47 12.84
C ALA A 16 13.05 -4.40 13.09
N LEU A 17 13.44 -3.65 12.05
CA LEU A 17 14.41 -2.57 12.17
C LEU A 17 13.99 -1.57 13.28
N GLY A 18 14.86 -1.41 14.28
CA GLY A 18 14.63 -0.50 15.41
C GLY A 18 13.86 -1.10 16.59
N GLN A 19 13.48 -2.38 16.54
CA GLN A 19 12.92 -3.07 17.70
C GLN A 19 14.05 -3.51 18.66
N SER A 20 13.81 -3.37 19.97
CA SER A 20 14.79 -3.66 21.04
C SER A 20 14.90 -5.13 21.40
N ASP A 21 13.92 -5.93 20.99
CA ASP A 21 13.80 -7.33 21.35
C ASP A 21 14.41 -8.21 20.24
N SER A 22 14.61 -9.49 20.52
CA SER A 22 15.06 -10.47 19.53
C SER A 22 13.97 -10.85 18.50
N ALA A 23 12.88 -10.09 18.43
CA ALA A 23 11.84 -10.27 17.44
C ALA A 23 12.37 -9.84 16.07
N ALA A 24 12.42 -10.77 15.12
CA ALA A 24 12.78 -10.52 13.74
C ALA A 24 11.59 -10.79 12.83
N GLY A 25 11.52 -10.06 11.72
CA GLY A 25 10.52 -10.31 10.69
C GLY A 25 10.98 -9.78 9.34
N VAL A 26 10.46 -10.40 8.29
CA VAL A 26 10.67 -9.98 6.91
C VAL A 26 9.32 -9.80 6.27
N THR A 27 9.11 -8.63 5.66
CA THR A 27 7.94 -8.38 4.81
C THR A 27 8.28 -8.75 3.38
N PHE A 28 7.39 -9.50 2.73
CA PHE A 28 7.34 -9.64 1.27
C PHE A 28 6.37 -8.62 0.69
N PHE A 29 6.74 -8.00 -0.42
CA PHE A 29 5.90 -7.01 -1.08
C PHE A 29 5.84 -7.24 -2.58
N ALA A 30 4.62 -7.16 -3.10
CA ALA A 30 4.31 -7.22 -4.50
C ALA A 30 3.26 -6.14 -4.81
N GLY A 31 3.37 -5.53 -5.99
CA GLY A 31 2.33 -4.73 -6.61
C GLY A 31 1.76 -5.45 -7.84
N GLY A 32 0.94 -4.77 -8.62
CA GLY A 32 0.48 -5.29 -9.91
C GLY A 32 -0.28 -6.62 -9.81
N MET A 33 -0.08 -7.48 -10.80
CA MET A 33 -0.77 -8.77 -10.89
C MET A 33 -0.23 -9.80 -9.88
N GLU A 34 1.05 -9.69 -9.54
CA GLU A 34 1.72 -10.54 -8.56
C GLU A 34 1.09 -10.41 -7.17
N ALA A 35 0.63 -9.19 -6.82
CA ALA A 35 -0.08 -8.94 -5.57
C ALA A 35 -1.39 -9.74 -5.44
N LEU A 36 -2.07 -10.05 -6.55
CA LEU A 36 -3.31 -10.82 -6.52
C LEU A 36 -3.09 -12.28 -6.10
N ALA A 37 -1.99 -12.89 -6.57
CA ALA A 37 -1.63 -14.27 -6.23
C ALA A 37 -1.27 -14.42 -4.73
N PHE A 38 -0.95 -13.33 -4.04
CA PHE A 38 -0.70 -13.38 -2.59
C PHE A 38 -1.97 -13.66 -1.81
N GLY A 39 -3.16 -13.38 -2.37
CA GLY A 39 -4.45 -13.66 -1.77
C GLY A 39 -4.77 -15.16 -1.62
N ASP A 40 -4.11 -16.02 -2.40
CA ASP A 40 -4.42 -17.45 -2.45
C ASP A 40 -4.09 -18.18 -1.14
N GLY A 41 -5.02 -19.02 -0.69
CA GLY A 41 -4.88 -19.84 0.52
C GLY A 41 -4.77 -19.01 1.81
N THR A 42 -4.21 -19.60 2.85
CA THR A 42 -3.95 -18.98 4.15
C THR A 42 -2.62 -18.22 4.15
N PRO A 43 -2.36 -17.32 5.13
CA PRO A 43 -1.05 -16.69 5.29
C PRO A 43 0.10 -17.69 5.43
N GLN A 44 -0.15 -18.83 6.07
CA GLN A 44 0.83 -19.90 6.26
C GLN A 44 1.18 -20.57 4.93
N GLU A 45 0.17 -20.95 4.15
CA GLU A 45 0.40 -21.52 2.81
C GLU A 45 1.10 -20.53 1.89
N ALA A 46 0.83 -19.22 2.02
CA ALA A 46 1.56 -18.20 1.28
C ALA A 46 3.03 -18.11 1.73
N ALA A 47 3.30 -18.17 3.03
CA ALA A 47 4.67 -18.20 3.55
C ALA A 47 5.44 -19.44 3.08
N GLU A 48 4.82 -20.62 3.08
CA GLU A 48 5.42 -21.86 2.57
C GLU A 48 5.81 -21.76 1.08
N ARG A 49 5.00 -21.05 0.27
CA ARG A 49 5.35 -20.77 -1.13
C ARG A 49 6.50 -19.77 -1.29
N LEU A 50 6.58 -18.75 -0.43
CA LEU A 50 7.52 -17.63 -0.58
C LEU A 50 8.88 -17.85 0.11
N LEU A 51 8.93 -18.60 1.21
CA LEU A 51 10.16 -18.81 1.97
C LEU A 51 11.30 -19.50 1.19
N PRO A 52 11.06 -20.47 0.28
CA PRO A 52 12.11 -21.03 -0.57
C PRO A 52 12.77 -19.98 -1.47
N HIS A 53 12.03 -18.95 -1.88
CA HIS A 53 12.58 -17.83 -2.64
C HIS A 53 13.43 -16.91 -1.75
N LEU A 54 13.00 -16.68 -0.50
CA LEU A 54 13.79 -15.91 0.47
C LEU A 54 15.11 -16.61 0.82
N GLU A 55 15.10 -17.94 0.97
CA GLU A 55 16.31 -18.75 1.23
C GLU A 55 17.40 -18.53 0.17
N ARG A 56 17.02 -18.33 -1.10
CA ARG A 56 17.95 -18.03 -2.19
C ARG A 56 18.64 -16.68 -2.03
N LEU A 57 17.97 -15.71 -1.40
CA LEU A 57 18.51 -14.37 -1.13
C LEU A 57 19.27 -14.32 0.19
N TYR A 58 18.77 -15.04 1.20
CA TYR A 58 19.29 -15.07 2.56
C TYR A 58 19.34 -16.53 3.07
N PRO A 59 20.44 -17.25 2.80
CA PRO A 59 20.60 -18.63 3.28
C PRO A 59 20.44 -18.73 4.81
N GLY A 60 19.63 -19.68 5.26
CA GLY A 60 19.24 -19.85 6.67
C GLY A 60 17.87 -19.26 7.03
N ALA A 61 17.21 -18.54 6.12
CA ALA A 61 15.87 -17.99 6.34
C ALA A 61 14.83 -19.08 6.67
N LEU A 62 14.87 -20.22 5.98
CA LEU A 62 13.98 -21.35 6.26
C LEU A 62 14.21 -21.93 7.66
N ALA A 63 15.47 -22.09 8.07
CA ALA A 63 15.81 -22.62 9.39
C ALA A 63 15.44 -21.64 10.52
N ALA A 64 15.45 -20.33 10.24
CA ALA A 64 15.09 -19.28 11.18
C ALA A 64 13.57 -19.04 11.28
N TYR A 65 12.77 -19.59 10.37
CA TYR A 65 11.32 -19.39 10.37
C TYR A 65 10.67 -20.06 11.58
N ASN A 66 9.93 -19.28 12.36
CA ASN A 66 9.31 -19.72 13.61
C ASN A 66 7.84 -20.16 13.46
N GLY A 67 7.36 -20.35 12.22
CA GLY A 67 5.98 -20.78 11.94
C GLY A 67 4.93 -19.65 11.99
N ARG A 68 5.33 -18.39 12.21
CA ARG A 68 4.40 -17.26 12.29
C ARG A 68 4.40 -16.44 11.01
N SER A 69 3.22 -16.31 10.40
CA SER A 69 2.99 -15.53 9.20
C SER A 69 1.74 -14.67 9.35
N ALA A 70 1.79 -13.46 8.83
CA ALA A 70 0.63 -12.57 8.70
C ALA A 70 0.57 -12.04 7.26
N ARG A 71 -0.64 -11.71 6.79
CA ARG A 71 -0.86 -11.18 5.45
C ARG A 71 -1.90 -10.07 5.49
N MET A 72 -1.58 -8.96 4.82
CA MET A 72 -2.56 -7.99 4.37
C MET A 72 -2.70 -8.12 2.86
N HIS A 73 -3.91 -8.45 2.39
CA HIS A 73 -4.21 -8.52 0.96
C HIS A 73 -5.19 -7.41 0.61
N TRP A 74 -4.63 -6.29 0.15
CA TRP A 74 -5.37 -5.04 -0.06
C TRP A 74 -6.50 -5.17 -1.08
N ALA A 75 -6.29 -5.94 -2.16
CA ALA A 75 -7.29 -6.13 -3.22
C ALA A 75 -8.59 -6.79 -2.75
N THR A 76 -8.54 -7.62 -1.69
CA THR A 76 -9.75 -8.24 -1.11
C THR A 76 -10.10 -7.68 0.26
N HIS A 77 -9.42 -6.64 0.73
CA HIS A 77 -9.76 -6.00 1.99
C HIS A 77 -11.08 -5.22 1.82
N PRO A 78 -12.13 -5.48 2.63
CA PRO A 78 -13.49 -5.04 2.35
C PRO A 78 -13.69 -3.53 2.27
N TYR A 79 -12.77 -2.74 2.84
CA TYR A 79 -12.85 -1.28 2.83
C TYR A 79 -11.89 -0.60 1.86
N THR A 80 -10.88 -1.31 1.36
CA THR A 80 -9.85 -0.71 0.48
C THR A 80 -9.98 -1.21 -0.96
N LEU A 81 -10.30 -2.50 -1.14
CA LEU A 81 -10.61 -3.15 -2.43
C LEU A 81 -9.50 -3.08 -3.52
N ALA A 82 -8.39 -2.41 -3.25
CA ALA A 82 -7.27 -2.22 -4.15
C ALA A 82 -6.00 -1.85 -3.36
N GLY A 83 -4.85 -1.77 -4.05
CA GLY A 83 -3.67 -1.07 -3.53
C GLY A 83 -3.88 0.45 -3.54
N TYR A 84 -2.85 1.19 -3.90
CA TYR A 84 -2.94 2.64 -4.06
C TYR A 84 -3.24 3.03 -5.50
N SER A 85 -3.67 4.28 -5.72
CA SER A 85 -3.89 4.82 -7.06
C SER A 85 -2.64 4.69 -7.93
N SER A 86 -2.86 4.28 -9.18
CA SER A 86 -1.83 4.09 -10.18
C SER A 86 -2.40 4.37 -11.58
N PRO A 87 -2.68 5.65 -11.92
CA PRO A 87 -3.15 6.04 -13.24
C PRO A 87 -2.26 5.47 -14.35
N GLN A 88 -2.91 4.97 -15.40
CA GLN A 88 -2.22 4.52 -16.61
C GLN A 88 -1.74 5.73 -17.43
N PRO A 89 -0.85 5.53 -18.43
CA PRO A 89 -0.50 6.59 -19.37
C PRO A 89 -1.74 7.28 -19.97
N GLY A 90 -1.81 8.60 -19.83
CA GLY A 90 -2.95 9.42 -20.27
C GLY A 90 -4.12 9.54 -19.27
N GLN A 91 -3.99 8.99 -18.06
CA GLN A 91 -5.03 9.04 -17.02
C GLN A 91 -4.69 9.97 -15.84
N ALA A 92 -3.55 10.67 -15.89
CA ALA A 92 -3.15 11.60 -14.82
C ALA A 92 -4.19 12.72 -14.64
N ASP A 93 -4.76 13.25 -15.73
CA ASP A 93 -5.76 14.32 -15.70
C ASP A 93 -7.04 13.95 -14.92
N TYR A 94 -7.28 12.66 -14.63
CA TYR A 94 -8.41 12.26 -13.78
C TYR A 94 -8.21 12.67 -12.32
N THR A 95 -6.98 12.74 -11.80
CA THR A 95 -6.75 13.18 -10.43
C THR A 95 -7.02 14.68 -10.28
N ASP A 96 -6.77 15.46 -11.33
CA ASP A 96 -7.14 16.88 -11.41
C ASP A 96 -8.66 17.04 -11.37
N LEU A 97 -9.38 16.30 -12.23
CA LEU A 97 -10.84 16.34 -12.26
C LEU A 97 -11.46 15.93 -10.91
N LEU A 98 -10.91 14.91 -10.26
CA LEU A 98 -11.35 14.45 -8.95
C LEU A 98 -11.00 15.42 -7.81
N SER A 99 -10.12 16.38 -8.05
CA SER A 99 -9.77 17.42 -7.08
C SER A 99 -10.78 18.57 -7.04
N GLU A 100 -11.61 18.71 -8.07
CA GLU A 100 -12.61 19.76 -8.23
C GLU A 100 -13.93 19.43 -7.50
N ALA A 101 -14.62 20.47 -7.05
CA ALA A 101 -15.96 20.32 -6.50
C ALA A 101 -17.00 20.11 -7.60
N TYR A 102 -17.98 19.24 -7.36
CA TYR A 102 -19.09 19.01 -8.29
C TYR A 102 -20.42 19.12 -7.56
N ASP A 103 -21.19 20.18 -7.87
CA ASP A 103 -22.51 20.41 -7.28
C ASP A 103 -22.54 20.34 -5.74
N GLY A 104 -21.51 20.94 -5.10
CA GLY A 104 -21.34 20.93 -3.65
C GLY A 104 -20.77 19.61 -3.07
N LEU A 105 -20.51 18.60 -3.91
CA LEU A 105 -19.74 17.42 -3.53
C LEU A 105 -18.26 17.70 -3.62
N LEU A 106 -17.54 17.31 -2.57
CA LEU A 106 -16.10 17.43 -2.45
C LEU A 106 -15.50 16.04 -2.24
N PHE A 107 -14.42 15.74 -2.94
CA PHE A 107 -13.72 14.47 -2.84
C PHE A 107 -12.38 14.66 -2.12
N ALA A 108 -12.10 13.74 -1.19
CA ALA A 108 -10.85 13.68 -0.46
C ALA A 108 -10.31 12.26 -0.44
N GLY A 109 -8.98 12.15 -0.44
CA GLY A 109 -8.25 10.90 -0.52
C GLY A 109 -7.04 11.04 -1.45
N GLU A 110 -6.10 10.11 -1.32
CA GLU A 110 -4.86 10.13 -2.13
C GLU A 110 -5.15 10.20 -3.65
N HIS A 111 -6.21 9.53 -4.10
CA HIS A 111 -6.66 9.49 -5.50
C HIS A 111 -7.18 10.82 -6.05
N THR A 112 -7.29 11.85 -5.20
CA THR A 112 -7.76 13.21 -5.55
C THR A 112 -6.64 14.25 -5.46
N SER A 113 -5.39 13.81 -5.23
CA SER A 113 -4.20 14.66 -5.21
C SER A 113 -3.49 14.58 -6.56
N PRO A 114 -3.36 15.70 -7.28
CA PRO A 114 -2.59 15.76 -8.52
C PRO A 114 -1.12 15.37 -8.34
N ASP A 115 -0.52 15.82 -7.25
CA ASP A 115 0.93 15.73 -7.03
C ASP A 115 1.34 14.52 -6.17
N HIS A 116 0.43 14.00 -5.35
CA HIS A 116 0.75 13.02 -4.30
C HIS A 116 -0.20 11.81 -4.28
N TRP A 117 -0.71 11.40 -5.44
CA TRP A 117 -1.44 10.14 -5.59
C TRP A 117 -0.53 8.94 -5.26
N GLY A 118 -1.10 7.97 -4.58
CA GLY A 118 -0.39 6.81 -4.03
C GLY A 118 0.21 7.02 -2.63
N TYR A 119 0.14 8.24 -2.08
CA TYR A 119 0.83 8.61 -0.83
C TYR A 119 -0.11 9.17 0.25
N MET A 120 0.33 9.03 1.51
CA MET A 120 -0.36 9.64 2.65
C MET A 120 -0.45 11.17 2.55
N ASN A 121 0.55 11.81 1.94
CA ASN A 121 0.56 13.26 1.73
C ASN A 121 -0.65 13.71 0.91
N GLY A 122 -0.99 12.98 -0.17
CA GLY A 122 -2.15 13.30 -0.98
C GLY A 122 -3.47 13.17 -0.22
N ALA A 123 -3.58 12.17 0.67
CA ALA A 123 -4.74 12.03 1.54
C ALA A 123 -4.86 13.18 2.55
N ALA A 124 -3.76 13.58 3.19
CA ALA A 124 -3.76 14.68 4.15
C ALA A 124 -4.04 16.04 3.49
N GLU A 125 -3.40 16.30 2.35
CA GLU A 125 -3.55 17.52 1.57
C GLU A 125 -5.00 17.70 1.06
N SER A 126 -5.55 16.67 0.41
CA SER A 126 -6.92 16.70 -0.12
C SER A 126 -7.98 16.79 0.98
N GLY A 127 -7.74 16.17 2.14
CA GLY A 127 -8.60 16.31 3.31
C GLY A 127 -8.64 17.74 3.84
N ARG A 128 -7.47 18.40 3.96
CA ARG A 128 -7.40 19.82 4.32
C ARG A 128 -8.09 20.70 3.29
N ARG A 129 -7.79 20.52 2.00
CA ARG A 129 -8.42 21.25 0.89
C ARG A 129 -9.94 21.16 0.95
N SER A 130 -10.48 19.95 1.11
CA SER A 130 -11.93 19.75 1.19
C SER A 130 -12.54 20.43 2.42
N ALA A 131 -11.87 20.39 3.57
CA ALA A 131 -12.33 21.08 4.78
C ALA A 131 -12.35 22.61 4.59
N GLU A 132 -11.32 23.18 3.95
CA GLU A 132 -11.27 24.61 3.62
C GLU A 132 -12.40 25.00 2.65
N SER A 133 -12.63 24.21 1.60
CA SER A 133 -13.75 24.44 0.67
C SER A 133 -15.11 24.35 1.36
N ILE A 134 -15.29 23.47 2.35
CA ILE A 134 -16.52 23.42 3.15
C ILE A 134 -16.72 24.75 3.91
N LEU A 135 -15.66 25.27 4.55
CA LEU A 135 -15.75 26.53 5.30
C LEU A 135 -16.11 27.71 4.37
N GLU A 136 -15.55 27.73 3.17
CA GLU A 136 -15.89 28.67 2.09
C GLU A 136 -17.37 28.59 1.71
N LEU A 137 -17.86 27.37 1.39
CA LEU A 137 -19.24 27.13 0.95
C LEU A 137 -20.28 27.52 1.99
N ILE A 138 -19.98 27.34 3.28
CA ILE A 138 -20.90 27.70 4.37
C ILE A 138 -20.70 29.14 4.88
N GLY A 139 -19.79 29.91 4.29
CA GLY A 139 -19.50 31.29 4.70
C GLY A 139 -18.87 31.40 6.09
N ALA A 140 -18.17 30.36 6.55
CA ALA A 140 -17.46 30.32 7.82
C ALA A 140 -15.95 30.58 7.69
N MET A 141 -15.50 30.95 6.48
CA MET A 141 -14.12 31.41 6.27
C MET A 141 -14.01 32.87 6.70
N GLY A 142 -13.10 33.13 7.65
CA GLY A 142 -12.84 34.48 8.19
C GLY A 142 -12.00 35.35 7.25
#